data_AF-A0A1M5WI81-F1
#
_entry.id   AF-A0A1M5WI81-F1
#
_cell.length_a   1.000
_cell.length_b   1.000
_cell.length_c   1.000
_cell.angle_alpha   90.00
_cell.angle_beta   90.00
_cell.angle_gamma   90.00
#
_symmetry.space_group_name_H-M   'P 1'
#
loop_
_entity.id
_entity.type
_entity.pdbx_description
1 polymer ?
#
loop_
_entity_poly.entity_id
_entity_poly.type
_entity_poly.pdbx_seq_one_letter_code
_entity_poly.pdbx_strand_id
1 'polypeptide(L)'
;MRTSLSEIRLGEKHLQKTLEPGESLVFQARLITEPVLRWNVYLLQKVYGVLALRQRNMVKTEMEAIHRRLFTHPAKADFQKQIFQHFKS
;
A
#
# COMPACT_ATOMS: atom_id res chain seq x y z
N MET A 1 3.07 6.74 -23.38
CA MET A 1 1.66 6.55 -22.95
C MET A 1 0.90 7.82 -23.24
N ARG A 2 -0.19 7.75 -24.00
CA ARG A 2 -1.13 8.86 -24.17
C ARG A 2 -2.46 8.42 -23.55
N THR A 3 -2.42 8.11 -22.26
CA THR A 3 -3.60 7.74 -21.47
C THR A 3 -4.30 9.01 -21.03
N SER A 4 -5.62 9.07 -21.20
CA SER A 4 -6.39 10.19 -20.67
C SER A 4 -6.34 10.17 -19.14
N LEU A 5 -6.32 11.34 -18.49
CA LEU A 5 -6.34 11.44 -17.02
C LEU A 5 -7.56 10.73 -16.41
N SER A 6 -8.67 10.69 -17.14
CA SER A 6 -9.88 9.96 -16.79
C SER A 6 -9.66 8.44 -16.73
N GLU A 7 -8.91 7.87 -17.67
CA GLU A 7 -8.62 6.42 -17.68
C GLU A 7 -7.68 6.00 -16.56
N ILE A 8 -6.70 6.85 -16.22
CA ILE A 8 -5.83 6.61 -15.07
C ILE A 8 -6.68 6.58 -13.80
N ARG A 9 -7.52 7.59 -13.59
CA ARG A 9 -8.40 7.67 -12.41
C ARG A 9 -9.37 6.49 -12.31
N LEU A 10 -9.95 6.06 -13.43
CA LEU A 10 -10.81 4.88 -13.49
C LEU A 10 -10.04 3.60 -13.16
N GLY A 11 -8.83 3.45 -13.69
CA GLY A 11 -7.92 2.35 -13.37
C GLY A 11 -7.55 2.32 -11.88
N GLU A 12 -7.26 3.46 -11.27
CA GLU A 12 -6.98 3.58 -9.83
C GLU A 12 -8.18 3.16 -8.98
N LYS A 13 -9.37 3.70 -9.28
CA LYS A 13 -10.62 3.31 -8.60
C LYS A 13 -10.91 1.83 -8.76
N HIS A 14 -10.65 1.25 -9.94
CA HIS A 14 -10.79 -0.18 -10.18
C HIS A 14 -9.85 -1.00 -9.30
N LEU A 15 -8.57 -0.64 -9.23
CA LEU A 15 -7.57 -1.33 -8.39
C LEU A 15 -7.90 -1.21 -6.89
N GLN A 16 -8.46 -0.08 -6.47
CA GLN A 16 -8.90 0.16 -5.09
C GLN A 16 -10.27 -0.46 -4.77
N LYS A 17 -10.96 -1.04 -5.76
CA LYS A 17 -12.33 -1.58 -5.63
C LYS A 17 -13.36 -0.55 -5.14
N THR A 18 -13.20 0.71 -5.54
CA THR A 18 -14.08 1.83 -5.16
C THR A 18 -14.96 2.32 -6.32
N LEU A 19 -15.11 1.51 -7.38
CA LEU A 19 -16.05 1.80 -8.46
C LEU A 19 -17.45 1.40 -8.04
N GLU A 20 -18.44 2.19 -8.48
CA GLU A 20 -19.84 1.78 -8.37
C GLU A 20 -20.08 0.49 -9.16
N PRO A 21 -21.01 -0.39 -8.75
CA PRO A 21 -21.18 -1.71 -9.35
C PRO A 21 -21.37 -1.67 -10.88
N GLY A 22 -22.17 -0.75 -11.38
CA GLY A 22 -22.40 -0.56 -12.82
C GLY A 22 -21.14 -0.11 -13.57
N GLU A 23 -20.40 0.86 -13.01
CA GLU A 23 -19.13 1.31 -13.58
C GLU A 23 -18.08 0.18 -13.58
N SER A 24 -18.05 -0.62 -12.53
CA SER A 24 -17.14 -1.76 -12.40
C SER A 24 -17.38 -2.80 -13.50
N LEU A 25 -18.66 -3.14 -13.77
CA LEU A 25 -19.03 -4.08 -14.84
C LEU A 25 -18.63 -3.56 -16.23
N VAL A 26 -18.94 -2.30 -16.53
CA VAL A 26 -18.57 -1.67 -17.81
C VAL A 26 -17.05 -1.65 -17.96
N PHE A 27 -16.33 -1.26 -16.91
CA PHE A 27 -14.86 -1.20 -16.95
C PHE A 27 -14.23 -2.59 -17.14
N GLN A 28 -14.77 -3.63 -16.50
CA GLN A 28 -14.32 -5.01 -16.70
C GLN A 28 -14.55 -5.49 -18.14
N ALA A 29 -15.70 -5.16 -18.74
CA ALA A 29 -15.96 -5.47 -20.15
C ALA A 29 -14.94 -4.77 -21.07
N ARG A 30 -14.64 -3.49 -20.81
CA ARG A 30 -13.60 -2.75 -21.54
C ARG A 30 -12.21 -3.36 -21.39
N LEU A 31 -11.84 -3.87 -20.21
CA LEU A 31 -10.56 -4.55 -20.03
C LEU A 31 -10.42 -5.83 -20.88
N ILE A 32 -11.53 -6.48 -21.24
CA ILE A 32 -11.54 -7.65 -22.13
C ILE A 32 -11.39 -7.22 -23.59
N THR A 33 -12.09 -6.16 -23.99
CA THR A 33 -12.18 -5.73 -25.40
C THR A 33 -11.10 -4.74 -25.83
N GLU A 34 -10.45 -4.03 -24.90
CA GLU A 34 -9.45 -2.99 -25.15
C GLU A 34 -8.06 -3.42 -24.62
N PRO A 35 -7.21 -4.05 -25.45
CA PRO A 35 -5.91 -4.58 -25.01
C PRO A 35 -4.96 -3.53 -24.45
N VAL A 36 -5.01 -2.31 -24.99
CA VAL A 36 -4.19 -1.18 -24.53
C VAL A 36 -4.61 -0.75 -23.12
N LEU A 37 -5.91 -0.65 -22.84
CA LEU A 37 -6.43 -0.33 -21.52
C LEU A 37 -6.00 -1.39 -20.50
N ARG A 38 -6.13 -2.68 -20.85
CA ARG A 38 -5.68 -3.80 -20.03
C ARG A 38 -4.20 -3.70 -19.69
N TRP A 39 -3.36 -3.36 -20.67
CA TRP A 39 -1.93 -3.19 -20.45
C TRP A 39 -1.63 -2.01 -19.52
N ASN A 40 -2.33 -0.90 -19.69
CA ASN A 40 -2.17 0.27 -18.83
C ASN A 40 -2.55 -0.03 -17.37
N VAL A 41 -3.66 -0.74 -17.13
CA VAL A 41 -4.07 -1.14 -15.78
C VAL A 41 -3.09 -2.14 -15.17
N TYR A 42 -2.56 -3.08 -15.95
CA TYR A 42 -1.52 -3.99 -15.49
C TYR A 42 -0.27 -3.24 -15.03
N LEU A 43 0.22 -2.27 -15.80
CA LEU A 43 1.36 -1.45 -15.43
C LEU A 43 1.08 -0.61 -14.17
N LEU A 44 -0.11 -0.02 -14.09
CA LEU A 44 -0.55 0.73 -12.90
C LEU A 44 -0.50 -0.18 -11.65
N GLN A 45 -1.01 -1.41 -11.74
CA GLN A 45 -0.94 -2.38 -10.66
C GLN A 45 0.51 -2.68 -10.23
N LYS A 46 1.44 -2.82 -11.19
CA LYS A 46 2.87 -3.03 -10.88
C LYS A 46 3.48 -1.84 -10.16
N VAL A 47 3.19 -0.62 -10.59
CA VAL A 47 3.66 0.61 -9.93
C VAL A 47 3.17 0.66 -8.49
N TYR A 48 1.87 0.42 -8.25
CA TYR A 48 1.33 0.36 -6.89
C TYR A 48 1.99 -0.72 -6.04
N GLY A 49 2.30 -1.89 -6.62
CA GLY A 49 3.04 -2.95 -5.92
C GLY A 49 4.43 -2.50 -5.44
N VAL A 50 5.18 -1.80 -6.30
CA VAL A 50 6.50 -1.24 -5.94
C VAL A 50 6.36 -0.15 -4.87
N LEU A 51 5.38 0.74 -5.00
CA LEU A 51 5.13 1.79 -4.01
C LEU A 51 4.73 1.20 -2.65
N ALA A 52 3.87 0.19 -2.62
CA ALA A 52 3.47 -0.50 -1.39
C ALA A 52 4.67 -1.17 -0.69
N LEU A 53 5.55 -1.83 -1.46
CA LEU A 53 6.77 -2.41 -0.91
C LEU A 53 7.69 -1.35 -0.32
N ARG A 54 7.89 -0.24 -1.02
CA ARG A 54 8.68 0.89 -0.53
C ARG A 54 8.08 1.48 0.75
N GLN A 55 6.77 1.71 0.77
CA GLN A 55 6.07 2.24 1.92
C GLN A 55 6.20 1.31 3.13
N ARG A 56 6.05 0.00 2.92
CA ARG A 56 6.27 -1.01 3.97
C ARG A 56 7.69 -0.95 4.53
N ASN A 57 8.69 -0.82 3.66
CA ASN A 57 10.08 -0.72 4.10
C ASN A 57 10.32 0.56 4.91
N MET A 58 9.75 1.68 4.50
CA MET A 58 9.86 2.95 5.23
C MET A 58 9.24 2.84 6.64
N VAL A 59 8.01 2.33 6.74
CA VAL A 59 7.34 2.10 8.03
C VAL A 59 8.14 1.14 8.91
N LYS A 60 8.71 0.08 8.34
CA LYS A 60 9.57 -0.85 9.06
C LYS A 60 10.81 -0.14 9.62
N THR A 61 11.48 0.69 8.83
CA THR A 61 12.65 1.47 9.29
C THR A 61 12.28 2.44 10.41
N GLU A 62 11.14 3.12 10.32
CA GLU A 62 10.64 4.00 11.37
C GLU A 62 10.35 3.24 12.67
N MET A 63 9.66 2.09 12.57
CA MET A 63 9.41 1.21 13.71
C MET A 63 10.70 0.71 14.36
N GLU A 64 11.70 0.31 13.56
CA GLU A 64 13.00 -0.11 14.08
C GLU A 64 13.73 1.03 14.79
N ALA A 65 13.66 2.25 14.26
CA ALA A 65 14.26 3.42 14.89
C ALA A 65 13.60 3.75 16.24
N ILE A 66 12.27 3.68 16.31
CA ILE A 66 11.51 3.85 17.56
C ILE A 66 11.88 2.74 18.54
N HIS A 67 11.89 1.49 18.08
CA HIS A 67 12.25 0.34 18.90
C HIS A 67 13.65 0.49 19.49
N ARG A 68 14.67 0.85 18.69
CA ARG A 68 16.02 1.10 19.21
C ARG A 68 16.03 2.20 20.27
N ARG A 69 15.38 3.34 20.01
CA ARG A 69 15.34 4.48 20.97
C ARG A 69 14.72 4.09 22.31
N LEU A 70 13.68 3.27 22.31
CA LEU A 70 12.94 2.91 23.52
C LEU A 70 13.49 1.65 24.21
N PHE A 71 13.92 0.66 23.44
CA PHE A 71 14.26 -0.68 23.94
C PHE A 71 15.76 -1.02 23.94
N THR A 72 16.63 -0.15 23.41
CA THR A 72 18.08 -0.39 23.45
C THR A 72 18.86 0.72 24.18
N HIS A 73 18.26 1.88 24.42
CA HIS A 73 18.94 2.96 25.12
C HIS A 73 18.95 2.72 26.64
N PRO A 74 20.12 2.77 27.32
CA PRO A 74 20.22 2.43 28.75
C PRO A 74 19.38 3.37 29.64
N ALA A 75 19.26 4.64 29.27
CA ALA A 75 18.39 5.61 29.95
C ALA A 75 16.86 5.32 29.86
N LYS A 76 16.45 4.27 29.14
CA LYS A 76 15.05 3.83 29.01
C LYS A 76 14.81 2.43 29.60
N ALA A 77 15.74 1.92 30.41
CA ALA A 77 15.65 0.59 31.02
C ALA A 77 14.37 0.39 31.87
N ASP A 78 13.94 1.41 32.62
CA ASP A 78 12.72 1.32 33.43
C ASP A 78 11.45 1.21 32.58
N PHE A 79 11.39 1.95 31.46
CA PHE A 79 10.30 1.85 30.49
C PHE A 79 10.23 0.44 29.90
N GLN A 80 11.37 -0.13 29.52
CA GLN A 80 11.45 -1.50 29.01
C GLN A 80 10.93 -2.52 30.04
N LYS A 81 11.36 -2.37 31.29
CA LYS A 81 10.98 -3.26 32.39
C LYS A 81 9.47 -3.22 32.65
N GLN A 82 8.86 -2.04 32.65
CA GLN A 82 7.41 -1.86 32.79
C GLN A 82 6.65 -2.55 31.64
N ILE A 83 7.08 -2.31 30.39
CA ILE A 83 6.46 -2.96 29.22
C ILE A 83 6.56 -4.48 29.33
N PHE A 84 7.75 -5.02 29.63
CA PHE A 84 7.93 -6.48 29.73
C PHE A 84 7.13 -7.12 30.87
N GLN A 85 6.81 -6.39 31.94
CA GLN A 85 5.93 -6.89 33.00
C GLN A 85 4.51 -7.16 32.50
N HIS A 86 4.00 -6.40 31.53
CA HIS A 86 2.69 -6.66 30.93
C HIS A 86 2.64 -7.91 30.05
N PHE A 87 3.79 -8.44 29.62
CA PHE A 87 3.90 -9.63 28.77
C PHE A 87 4.41 -10.87 29.53
N LYS A 88 4.70 -10.75 30.83
CA LYS A 88 5.01 -11.89 31.69
C LYS A 88 3.72 -12.46 32.26
N SER A 89 3.21 -13.49 31.60
CA SER A 89 2.30 -14.47 32.19
C SER A 89 3.04 -15.75 32.53
#